data_AF-A0A6P9A0X4-F1
#
_entry.id   AF-A0A6P9A0X4-F1
#
_cell.length_a   1.000
_cell.length_b   1.000
_cell.length_c   1.000
_cell.angle_alpha   90.00
_cell.angle_beta   90.00
_cell.angle_gamma   90.00
#
_symmetry.space_group_name_H-M   'P 1'
#
loop_
_entity.id
_entity.type
_entity.pdbx_description
1 polymer ?
#
loop_
_entity_poly.entity_id
_entity_poly.type
_entity_poly.pdbx_seq_one_letter_code
_entity_poly.pdbx_strand_id
1 'polypeptide(L)'
;MKAFCVALCVLLALEAAWCHPASEKEMEVLRKCAAENSVKYDDLKAFLDDKDVTKDAKCFMKCTMLAFGTLSEDGTIQADDHFKESGHEELAAIAAACTKIEKNDDLCELAHQHGLRMLKQDADGKMKEHMLETLENL
;
A
#
# COMPACT_ATOMS: atom_id res chain seq x y z
N MET A 1 24.75 -15.38 34.37
CA MET A 1 23.50 -14.70 33.99
C MET A 1 23.77 -13.39 33.24
N LYS A 2 24.39 -13.46 32.05
CA LYS A 2 24.64 -12.27 31.19
C LYS A 2 24.24 -12.48 29.72
N ALA A 3 23.79 -13.68 29.36
CA ALA A 3 23.39 -14.02 27.99
C ALA A 3 21.89 -13.78 27.72
N PHE A 4 21.07 -13.48 28.75
CA PHE A 4 19.62 -13.32 28.60
C PHE A 4 19.18 -11.89 28.23
N CYS A 5 20.01 -10.86 28.42
CA CYS A 5 19.66 -9.49 28.05
C CYS A 5 19.84 -9.18 26.56
N VAL A 6 20.79 -9.84 25.89
CA VAL A 6 21.09 -9.54 24.47
C VAL A 6 19.99 -10.09 23.55
N ALA A 7 19.40 -11.24 23.91
CA ALA A 7 18.32 -11.84 23.13
C ALA A 7 17.03 -10.99 23.13
N LEU A 8 16.75 -10.26 24.23
CA LEU A 8 15.54 -9.45 24.35
C LEU A 8 15.58 -8.17 23.49
N CYS A 9 16.75 -7.54 23.35
CA CYS A 9 16.91 -6.34 22.51
C CYS A 9 16.85 -6.66 21.01
N VAL A 10 17.28 -7.85 20.59
CA VAL A 10 17.18 -8.30 19.20
C VAL A 10 15.72 -8.59 18.83
N LEU A 11 14.94 -9.16 19.75
CA LEU A 11 13.50 -9.40 19.55
C LEU A 11 12.70 -8.09 19.40
N LEU A 12 13.00 -7.06 20.21
CA LEU A 12 12.35 -5.74 20.11
C LEU A 12 12.72 -4.98 18.83
N ALA A 13 13.90 -5.21 18.26
CA ALA A 13 14.32 -4.56 17.02
C ALA A 13 13.64 -5.15 15.77
N LEU A 14 13.22 -6.42 15.81
CA LEU A 14 12.53 -7.10 14.71
C LEU A 14 11.08 -6.65 14.55
N GLU A 15 10.41 -6.23 15.62
CA GLU A 15 9.04 -5.68 15.56
C GLU A 15 9.01 -4.22 15.05
N ALA A 16 10.13 -3.50 15.16
CA ALA A 16 10.22 -2.09 14.74
C ALA A 16 10.40 -1.87 13.24
N ALA A 17 10.63 -2.93 12.44
CA ALA A 17 10.90 -2.79 11.01
C ALA A 17 9.70 -2.20 10.23
N TRP A 18 8.48 -2.37 10.74
CA TRP A 18 7.24 -1.96 10.07
C TRP A 18 6.64 -0.65 10.63
N CYS A 19 7.27 -0.06 11.64
CA CYS A 19 6.76 1.13 12.33
C CYS A 19 7.40 2.43 11.79
N HIS A 20 7.79 2.44 10.50
CA HIS A 20 8.19 3.68 9.86
C HIS A 20 6.93 4.35 9.31
N PRO A 21 6.48 5.47 9.90
CA PRO A 21 5.37 6.21 9.32
C PRO A 21 5.73 6.62 7.89
N ALA A 22 4.71 6.75 7.04
CA ALA A 22 4.90 7.27 5.69
C ALA A 22 5.73 8.57 5.73
N SER A 23 6.75 8.65 4.89
CA SER A 23 7.61 9.82 4.79
C SER A 23 6.80 11.05 4.37
N GLU A 24 7.28 12.25 4.71
CA GLU A 24 6.61 13.50 4.29
C GLU A 24 6.42 13.58 2.77
N LYS A 25 7.33 12.99 1.99
CA LYS A 25 7.23 12.92 0.54
C LYS A 25 6.08 12.01 0.10
N GLU A 26 5.90 10.87 0.74
CA GLU A 26 4.77 9.98 0.48
C GLU A 26 3.46 10.64 0.88
N MET A 27 3.43 11.32 2.02
CA MET A 27 2.26 12.08 2.47
C MET A 27 1.89 13.22 1.52
N GLU A 28 2.86 13.91 0.92
CA GLU A 28 2.60 14.93 -0.10
C GLU A 28 1.92 14.33 -1.34
N VAL A 29 2.40 13.18 -1.82
CA VAL A 29 1.80 12.45 -2.95
C VAL A 29 0.37 12.04 -2.61
N LEU A 30 0.17 11.47 -1.43
CA LEU A 30 -1.14 11.03 -0.96
C LEU A 30 -2.14 12.19 -0.86
N ARG A 31 -1.75 13.32 -0.24
CA ARG A 31 -2.59 14.52 -0.13
C ARG A 31 -2.92 15.10 -1.50
N LYS A 32 -1.95 15.13 -2.42
CA LYS A 32 -2.18 15.57 -3.80
C LYS A 32 -3.22 14.70 -4.51
N CYS A 33 -3.06 13.38 -4.45
CA CYS A 33 -4.01 12.45 -5.07
C CYS A 33 -5.40 12.54 -4.43
N ALA A 34 -5.49 12.76 -3.12
CA ALA A 34 -6.75 12.95 -2.42
C ALA A 34 -7.47 14.23 -2.87
N ALA A 35 -6.73 15.34 -3.01
CA ALA A 35 -7.27 16.60 -3.49
C ALA A 35 -7.75 16.52 -4.95
N GLU A 36 -6.99 15.87 -5.83
CA GLU A 36 -7.37 15.69 -7.25
C GLU A 36 -8.65 14.87 -7.43
N ASN A 37 -8.93 13.94 -6.52
CA ASN A 37 -10.07 13.05 -6.60
C ASN A 37 -11.16 13.37 -5.56
N SER A 38 -11.04 14.46 -4.79
CA SER A 38 -12.01 14.84 -3.75
C SER A 38 -12.28 13.76 -2.69
N VAL A 39 -11.26 12.97 -2.36
CA VAL A 39 -11.37 11.81 -1.46
C VAL A 39 -10.97 12.21 -0.03
N LYS A 40 -11.66 11.65 0.97
CA LYS A 40 -11.34 11.78 2.40
C LYS A 40 -11.03 10.43 3.03
N TYR A 41 -10.54 10.45 4.27
CA TYR A 41 -10.26 9.25 5.07
C TYR A 41 -11.39 8.21 5.03
N ASP A 42 -12.64 8.62 5.28
CA ASP A 42 -13.78 7.71 5.36
C ASP A 42 -14.07 6.97 4.04
N ASP A 43 -13.81 7.62 2.89
CA ASP A 43 -13.98 7.02 1.57
C ASP A 43 -12.96 5.91 1.32
N LEU A 44 -11.75 6.04 1.89
CA LEU A 44 -10.64 5.09 1.76
C LEU A 44 -10.70 3.98 2.81
N LYS A 45 -11.22 4.28 4.00
CA LYS A 45 -11.45 3.28 5.04
C LYS A 45 -12.43 2.19 4.57
N ALA A 46 -13.43 2.54 3.76
CA ALA A 46 -14.36 1.58 3.19
C ALA A 46 -13.66 0.49 2.35
N PHE A 47 -12.62 0.86 1.59
CA PHE A 47 -11.83 -0.09 0.83
C PHE A 47 -11.08 -1.09 1.72
N LEU A 48 -10.49 -0.62 2.82
CA LEU A 48 -9.79 -1.49 3.78
C LEU A 48 -10.73 -2.48 4.47
N ASP A 49 -12.03 -2.19 4.49
CA ASP A 49 -13.09 -3.08 4.99
C ASP A 49 -13.68 -4.00 3.89
N ASP A 50 -13.03 -4.11 2.71
CA ASP A 50 -13.49 -4.87 1.52
C ASP A 50 -14.92 -4.48 1.09
N LYS A 51 -15.28 -3.19 1.28
CA LYS A 51 -16.55 -2.62 0.81
C LYS A 51 -16.35 -1.95 -0.54
N ASP A 52 -17.42 -1.87 -1.31
CA ASP A 52 -17.41 -1.10 -2.55
C ASP A 52 -17.18 0.38 -2.25
N VAL A 53 -16.39 1.03 -3.11
CA VAL A 53 -15.96 2.42 -2.95
C VAL A 53 -16.33 3.26 -4.16
N THR A 54 -16.33 4.57 -3.96
CA THR A 54 -16.66 5.53 -5.02
C THR A 54 -15.65 5.47 -6.16
N LYS A 55 -16.06 5.92 -7.35
CA LYS A 55 -15.15 6.06 -8.50
C LYS A 55 -13.92 6.92 -8.15
N ASP A 56 -14.14 7.96 -7.36
CA ASP A 56 -13.11 8.88 -6.89
C ASP A 56 -12.08 8.16 -6.01
N ALA A 57 -12.50 7.30 -5.09
CA ALA A 57 -11.59 6.46 -4.28
C ALA A 57 -10.78 5.47 -5.15
N LYS A 58 -11.39 4.90 -6.19
CA LYS A 58 -10.67 4.05 -7.16
C LYS A 58 -9.63 4.85 -7.96
N CYS A 59 -9.98 6.06 -8.38
CA CYS A 59 -9.05 6.93 -9.10
C CYS A 59 -7.95 7.52 -8.21
N PHE A 60 -8.22 7.69 -6.91
CA PHE A 60 -7.18 7.95 -5.92
C PHE A 60 -6.15 6.82 -5.90
N MET A 61 -6.56 5.54 -5.87
CA MET A 61 -5.63 4.41 -5.91
C MET A 61 -4.80 4.39 -7.19
N LYS A 62 -5.42 4.68 -8.34
CA LYS A 62 -4.65 4.84 -9.58
C LYS A 62 -3.59 5.92 -9.45
N CYS A 63 -3.96 7.09 -8.93
CA CYS A 63 -3.05 8.22 -8.75
C CYS A 63 -1.85 7.84 -7.87
N THR A 64 -2.12 7.21 -6.71
CA THR A 64 -1.05 6.82 -5.78
C THR A 64 -0.17 5.72 -6.36
N MET A 65 -0.75 4.70 -6.99
CA MET A 65 0.02 3.62 -7.60
C MET A 65 0.86 4.08 -8.80
N LEU A 66 0.38 5.04 -9.60
CA LEU A 66 1.19 5.66 -10.66
C LEU A 66 2.32 6.51 -10.06
N ALA A 67 2.02 7.31 -9.03
CA ALA A 67 3.00 8.21 -8.41
C ALA A 67 4.10 7.46 -7.66
N PHE A 68 3.77 6.34 -7.04
CA PHE A 68 4.73 5.43 -6.44
C PHE A 68 5.37 4.48 -7.46
N GLY A 69 4.89 4.42 -8.70
CA GLY A 69 5.45 3.56 -9.74
C GLY A 69 5.09 2.08 -9.60
N THR A 70 4.17 1.73 -8.71
CA THR A 70 3.58 0.40 -8.57
C THR A 70 2.73 0.03 -9.80
N LEU A 71 2.08 1.01 -10.43
CA LEU A 71 1.31 0.86 -11.66
C LEU A 71 1.98 1.68 -12.77
N SER A 72 2.04 1.13 -13.97
CA SER A 72 2.48 1.84 -15.18
C SER A 72 1.30 2.45 -15.94
N GLU A 73 1.57 3.42 -16.83
CA GLU A 73 0.52 4.04 -17.65
C GLU A 73 -0.23 3.04 -18.55
N ASP A 74 0.39 1.90 -18.87
CA ASP A 74 -0.19 0.82 -19.65
C ASP A 74 -0.94 -0.23 -18.80
N GLY A 75 -1.13 0.04 -17.51
CA GLY A 75 -1.80 -0.85 -16.57
C GLY A 75 -0.94 -2.00 -16.02
N THR A 76 0.37 -2.03 -16.28
CA THR A 76 1.26 -3.07 -15.74
C THR A 76 1.64 -2.80 -14.28
N ILE A 77 1.57 -3.83 -13.42
CA ILE A 77 2.11 -3.75 -12.05
C ILE A 77 3.60 -4.02 -12.05
N GLN A 78 4.36 -3.11 -11.43
CA GLN A 78 5.79 -3.23 -11.21
C GLN A 78 6.05 -3.86 -9.85
N ALA A 79 6.17 -5.19 -9.83
CA ALA A 79 6.17 -5.98 -8.60
C ALA A 79 7.54 -6.18 -7.94
N ASP A 80 8.62 -6.24 -8.71
CA ASP A 80 9.88 -6.79 -8.20
C ASP A 80 10.92 -5.73 -7.81
N ASP A 81 11.24 -4.80 -8.71
CA ASP A 81 12.39 -3.92 -8.49
C ASP A 81 12.03 -2.73 -7.57
N HIS A 82 10.80 -2.21 -7.71
CA HIS A 82 10.36 -1.05 -6.94
C HIS A 82 10.27 -1.33 -5.42
N PHE A 83 9.64 -2.46 -5.04
CA PHE A 83 9.45 -2.83 -3.64
C PHE A 83 10.74 -3.27 -2.96
N LYS A 84 11.70 -3.84 -3.70
CA LYS A 84 13.04 -4.17 -3.19
C LYS A 84 13.86 -2.91 -2.92
N GLU A 85 13.78 -1.92 -3.82
CA GLU A 85 14.51 -0.66 -3.67
C GLU A 85 13.92 0.25 -2.57
N SER A 86 12.61 0.17 -2.32
CA SER A 86 11.93 0.94 -1.27
C SER A 86 12.05 0.32 0.13
N GLY A 87 12.69 -0.84 0.27
CA GLY A 87 12.86 -1.52 1.56
C GLY A 87 11.61 -2.29 2.03
N HIS A 88 10.63 -2.50 1.14
CA HIS A 88 9.39 -3.23 1.38
C HIS A 88 9.42 -4.59 0.67
N GLU A 89 10.46 -5.39 0.92
CA GLU A 89 10.71 -6.65 0.21
C GLU A 89 9.54 -7.65 0.36
N GLU A 90 8.83 -7.62 1.48
CA GLU A 90 7.60 -8.37 1.71
C GLU A 90 6.45 -8.01 0.75
N LEU A 91 6.35 -6.74 0.34
CA LEU A 91 5.32 -6.27 -0.58
C LEU A 91 5.62 -6.69 -2.01
N ALA A 92 6.90 -6.97 -2.32
CA ALA A 92 7.30 -7.48 -3.64
C ALA A 92 6.64 -8.84 -3.94
N ALA A 93 6.60 -9.74 -2.95
CA ALA A 93 5.98 -11.06 -3.09
C ALA A 93 4.46 -10.97 -3.30
N ILE A 94 3.81 -10.06 -2.58
CA ILE A 94 2.36 -9.77 -2.71
C ILE A 94 2.07 -9.16 -4.09
N ALA A 95 2.86 -8.15 -4.50
CA ALA A 95 2.71 -7.50 -5.80
C ALA A 95 2.93 -8.48 -6.97
N ALA A 96 3.92 -9.38 -6.86
CA ALA A 96 4.24 -10.36 -7.89
C ALA A 96 3.07 -11.31 -8.17
N ALA A 97 2.35 -11.71 -7.11
CA ALA A 97 1.17 -12.56 -7.23
C ALA A 97 -0.07 -11.82 -7.78
N CYS A 98 0.00 -10.48 -7.89
CA CYS A 98 -1.05 -9.62 -8.41
C CYS A 98 -0.90 -9.25 -9.90
N THR A 99 0.24 -9.55 -10.53
CA THR A 99 0.52 -9.30 -11.97
C THR A 99 -0.41 -10.02 -12.95
N LYS A 100 -1.21 -10.97 -12.47
CA LYS A 100 -2.12 -11.82 -13.28
C LYS A 100 -3.53 -11.24 -13.45
N ILE A 101 -3.80 -10.03 -12.98
CA ILE A 101 -5.10 -9.38 -13.23
C ILE A 101 -5.15 -8.95 -14.70
N GLU A 102 -6.26 -9.23 -15.37
CA GLU A 102 -6.47 -8.87 -16.77
C GLU A 102 -6.55 -7.34 -16.88
N LYS A 103 -5.75 -6.78 -17.80
CA LYS A 103 -5.76 -5.36 -18.08
C LYS A 103 -7.15 -4.95 -18.59
N ASN A 104 -7.63 -3.80 -18.11
CA ASN A 104 -8.82 -3.17 -18.65
C ASN A 104 -8.54 -1.67 -18.90
N ASP A 105 -9.36 -1.02 -19.73
CA ASP A 105 -9.16 0.39 -20.13
C ASP A 105 -9.45 1.40 -19.00
N ASP A 106 -10.14 0.96 -17.93
CA ASP A 106 -10.38 1.76 -16.73
C ASP A 106 -9.28 1.53 -15.69
N LEU A 107 -8.20 2.32 -15.82
CA LEU A 107 -7.07 2.25 -14.89
C LEU A 107 -7.46 2.52 -13.42
N CYS A 108 -8.58 3.19 -13.15
CA CYS A 108 -9.07 3.36 -11.77
C CYS A 108 -9.61 2.03 -11.24
N GLU A 109 -10.43 1.34 -12.02
CA GLU A 109 -10.94 0.01 -11.67
C GLU A 109 -9.81 -1.02 -11.59
N LEU A 110 -8.84 -0.96 -12.52
CA LEU A 110 -7.68 -1.85 -12.50
C LEU A 110 -6.84 -1.65 -11.22
N ALA A 111 -6.53 -0.40 -10.86
CA ALA A 111 -5.80 -0.07 -9.63
C ALA A 111 -6.55 -0.58 -8.38
N HIS A 112 -7.86 -0.39 -8.33
CA HIS A 112 -8.71 -0.90 -7.26
C HIS A 112 -8.65 -2.43 -7.13
N GLN A 113 -8.75 -3.15 -8.25
CA GLN A 113 -8.67 -4.62 -8.26
C GLN A 113 -7.30 -5.13 -7.80
N HIS A 114 -6.22 -4.46 -8.21
CA HIS A 114 -4.88 -4.77 -7.72
C HIS A 114 -4.76 -4.54 -6.22
N GLY A 115 -5.20 -3.38 -5.72
CA GLY A 115 -5.18 -3.08 -4.30
C GLY A 115 -5.98 -4.09 -3.47
N LEU A 116 -7.18 -4.46 -3.90
CA LEU A 116 -7.98 -5.51 -3.23
C LEU A 116 -7.26 -6.86 -3.20
N ARG A 117 -6.58 -7.22 -4.29
CA ARG A 117 -5.85 -8.48 -4.37
C ARG A 117 -4.63 -8.47 -3.45
N MET A 118 -3.92 -7.35 -3.35
CA MET A 118 -2.80 -7.18 -2.42
C MET A 118 -3.30 -7.30 -0.97
N LEU A 119 -4.41 -6.64 -0.61
CA LEU A 119 -5.02 -6.76 0.73
C LEU A 119 -5.46 -8.18 1.06
N LYS A 120 -5.96 -8.94 0.09
CA LYS A 120 -6.36 -10.34 0.30
C LYS A 120 -5.16 -11.28 0.51
N GLN A 121 -3.97 -10.86 0.11
CA GLN A 121 -2.73 -11.60 0.29
C GLN A 121 -1.94 -11.16 1.54
N ASP A 122 -2.35 -10.07 2.17
CA ASP A 122 -1.83 -9.55 3.45
C ASP A 122 -2.25 -10.44 4.62
N ALA A 123 -1.66 -11.64 4.69
CA ALA A 123 -2.06 -12.69 5.62
C ALA A 123 -1.84 -12.31 7.10
N ASP A 124 -0.90 -11.41 7.40
CA ASP A 124 -0.63 -10.91 8.75
C ASP A 124 -1.32 -9.57 9.05
N GLY A 125 -2.05 -8.99 8.08
CA GLY A 125 -2.84 -7.78 8.24
C GLY A 125 -2.02 -6.50 8.38
N LYS A 126 -0.70 -6.57 8.23
CA LYS A 126 0.19 -5.45 8.47
C LYS A 126 0.13 -4.41 7.37
N MET A 127 -0.11 -4.81 6.12
CA MET A 127 -0.34 -3.84 5.05
C MET A 127 -1.61 -3.03 5.33
N LYS A 128 -2.68 -3.69 5.78
CA LYS A 128 -3.91 -3.00 6.20
C LYS A 128 -3.66 -2.05 7.38
N GLU A 129 -2.90 -2.46 8.39
CA GLU A 129 -2.55 -1.61 9.54
C GLU A 129 -1.75 -0.38 9.12
N HIS A 130 -0.68 -0.56 8.33
CA HIS A 130 0.13 0.54 7.81
C HIS A 130 -0.69 1.51 6.94
N MET A 131 -1.59 0.98 6.11
CA MET A 131 -2.51 1.82 5.34
C MET A 131 -3.45 2.62 6.25
N LEU A 132 -4.00 2.03 7.31
CA LEU A 132 -4.85 2.77 8.26
C LEU A 132 -4.10 3.93 8.91
N GLU A 133 -2.92 3.67 9.45
CA GLU A 133 -2.08 4.70 10.09
C GLU A 133 -1.74 5.83 9.11
N THR A 134 -1.40 5.48 7.87
CA THR A 134 -1.08 6.46 6.83
C THR A 134 -2.30 7.32 6.47
N LEU A 135 -3.48 6.70 6.34
CA LEU A 135 -4.71 7.39 5.99
C LEU A 135 -5.20 8.31 7.11
N GLU A 136 -4.97 7.98 8.39
CA GLU A 136 -5.33 8.84 9.52
C GLU A 136 -4.59 10.19 9.53
N ASN A 137 -3.45 10.27 8.81
CA ASN A 137 -2.62 11.47 8.70
C ASN A 137 -2.87 12.29 7.42
N LEU A 138 -3.89 11.91 6.65
CA LEU A 138 -4.25 12.46 5.33
C LEU A 138 -5.18 13.67 5.46
#